data_AF-A0A2V4NHM5-F1
#
_entry.id   AF-A0A2V4NHM5-F1
#
_cell.length_a   1.000
_cell.length_b   1.000
_cell.length_c   1.000
_cell.angle_alpha   90.00
_cell.angle_beta   90.00
_cell.angle_gamma   90.00
#
_symmetry.space_group_name_H-M   'P 1'
#
loop_
_entity.id
_entity.type
_entity.pdbx_description
1 polymer ?
#
loop_
_entity_poly.entity_id
_entity_poly.type
_entity_poly.pdbx_seq_one_letter_code
_entity_poly.pdbx_strand_id
1 'polypeptide(L)' 'MTDPAMIRPGTAERLRAPAGSYLVHLSGAQTGGALAVAEYLLPAGGRSAPHRTSTTATPAVAPVR' A
#
# COMPACT_ATOMS: atom_id res chain seq x y z
N MET A 1 -7.88 8.26 17.47
CA MET A 1 -6.89 8.96 16.63
C MET A 1 -5.66 8.05 16.59
N THR A 2 -5.50 7.27 15.53
CA THR A 2 -4.38 6.31 15.42
C THR A 2 -3.15 7.08 14.95
N ASP A 3 -2.10 7.08 15.77
CA ASP A 3 -0.83 7.72 15.46
C ASP A 3 -0.13 6.97 14.29
N PRO A 4 0.09 7.62 13.13
CA PRO A 4 0.77 7.01 12.00
C PRO A 4 2.25 6.66 12.30
N ALA A 5 2.83 7.18 13.38
CA ALA A 5 4.19 6.86 13.80
C ALA A 5 4.34 5.48 14.48
N MET A 6 3.24 4.77 14.76
CA MET A 6 3.26 3.52 15.51
C MET A 6 3.04 2.25 14.67
N ILE A 7 3.45 2.26 13.40
CA ILE A 7 3.59 1.02 12.63
C ILE A 7 4.94 0.42 13.02
N ARG A 8 4.94 -0.47 14.02
CA ARG A 8 6.15 -1.17 14.46
C ARG A 8 6.76 -1.90 13.25
N PRO A 9 8.07 -1.76 12.97
CA PRO A 9 8.73 -2.32 11.78
C PRO A 9 8.73 -3.86 11.70
N GLY A 10 8.06 -4.57 12.62
CA GLY A 10 7.91 -6.02 12.65
C GLY A 10 6.51 -6.58 12.33
N THR A 11 5.48 -5.75 12.17
CA THR A 11 4.13 -6.18 11.76
C THR A 11 3.87 -6.02 10.26
N ALA A 12 4.89 -5.63 9.49
CA ALA A 12 4.74 -5.38 8.07
C ALA A 12 4.50 -6.69 7.30
N GLU A 13 3.37 -6.73 6.58
CA GLU A 13 3.00 -7.89 5.76
C GLU A 13 3.92 -7.94 4.53
N ARG A 14 4.52 -9.10 4.28
CA ARG A 14 5.35 -9.30 3.08
C ARG A 14 4.54 -9.97 1.98
N LEU A 15 4.33 -9.26 0.88
CA LEU A 15 3.65 -9.76 -0.31
C LEU A 15 4.68 -10.16 -1.38
N ARG A 16 4.42 -11.28 -2.06
CA ARG A 16 5.24 -11.74 -3.18
C ARG A 16 4.83 -11.01 -4.46
N ALA A 17 5.80 -10.48 -5.18
CA ALA A 17 5.62 -9.88 -6.49
C ALA A 17 6.39 -10.68 -7.56
N PRO A 18 6.05 -10.55 -8.86
CA PRO A 18 6.76 -11.26 -9.93
C PRO A 18 8.27 -11.00 -9.99
N ALA A 19 8.72 -9.78 -9.67
CA ALA A 19 10.13 -9.38 -9.76
C ALA A 19 10.76 -9.03 -8.40
N GLY A 20 10.10 -9.35 -7.29
CA GLY A 20 10.57 -8.94 -5.96
C GLY A 20 9.53 -9.18 -4.87
N SER A 21 9.55 -8.33 -3.85
CA SER A 21 8.58 -8.38 -2.75
C SER A 21 8.17 -6.98 -2.30
N TYR A 22 6.93 -6.84 -1.86
CA TYR A 22 6.48 -5.66 -1.15
C TYR A 22 6.51 -5.90 0.35
N LEU A 23 7.00 -4.93 1.11
CA LEU A 23 6.84 -4.85 2.54
C LEU A 23 5.77 -3.79 2.84
N VAL A 24 4.59 -4.21 3.28
CA VAL A 24 3.45 -3.32 3.53
C VAL A 24 3.55 -2.79 4.95
N HIS A 25 3.74 -1.48 5.08
CA HIS A 25 3.75 -0.80 6.37
C HIS A 25 2.33 -0.37 6.74
N LEU A 26 1.61 0.24 5.79
CA LEU A 26 0.22 0.67 5.96
C LEU A 26 -0.62 0.14 4.81
N SER A 27 -1.58 -0.73 5.11
CA SER A 27 -2.52 -1.24 4.11
C SER A 27 -3.64 -0.22 3.83
N GLY A 28 -4.21 -0.28 2.62
CA GLY A 28 -5.39 0.51 2.28
C GLY A 28 -6.59 0.19 3.17
N ALA A 29 -6.75 -1.07 3.60
CA ALA A 29 -7.84 -1.46 4.50
C ALA A 29 -7.78 -0.72 5.85
N GLN A 30 -6.58 -0.49 6.38
CA GLN A 30 -6.38 0.26 7.63
C GLN A 30 -6.71 1.76 7.50
N THR A 31 -6.70 2.31 6.28
CA THR A 31 -7.02 3.72 6.00
C THR A 31 -8.40 3.91 5.38
N GLY A 32 -9.24 2.87 5.36
CA GLY A 32 -10.55 2.93 4.70
C GLY A 32 -10.46 3.13 3.18
N GLY A 33 -9.36 2.70 2.57
CA GLY A 33 -9.10 2.81 1.13
C GLY A 33 -8.44 4.11 0.70
N ALA A 34 -8.08 5.00 1.63
CA ALA A 34 -7.54 6.32 1.29
C ALA A 34 -6.06 6.29 0.87
N LEU A 35 -5.24 5.46 1.52
CA LEU A 35 -3.79 5.40 1.32
C LEU A 35 -3.21 4.03 1.69
N ALA A 36 -2.19 3.59 0.95
CA ALA A 36 -1.32 2.51 1.35
C ALA A 36 0.15 2.93 1.23
N VAL A 37 1.00 2.44 2.14
CA VAL A 37 2.44 2.67 2.15
C VAL A 37 3.15 1.32 2.15
N ALA A 38 3.93 1.06 1.12
CA ALA A 38 4.70 -0.17 0.97
C ALA A 38 6.07 0.11 0.37
N GLU A 39 7.09 -0.61 0.83
CA GLU A 39 8.42 -0.63 0.24
C GLU A 39 8.51 -1.76 -0.78
N TYR A 40 9.03 -1.47 -1.98
CA TYR A 40 9.28 -2.50 -3.00
C TYR A 40 10.75 -2.88 -3.01
N LEU A 41 11.04 -4.14 -2.67
CA LEU A 41 12.39 -4.67 -2.68
C LEU A 41 12.60 -5.47 -3.97
N LEU A 42 13.53 -4.98 -4.79
CA LEU A 42 14.08 -5.71 -5.93
C LEU A 42 15.36 -6.43 -5.50
N PRO A 43 15.55 -7.71 -5.90
CA PRO A 43 16.84 -8.37 -5.76
C PRO A 43 17.91 -7.63 -6.58
N ALA A 44 19.18 -7.80 -6.21
CA ALA A 44 20.29 -7.19 -6.94
C ALA A 44 20.23 -7.57 -8.44
N GLY A 45 20.28 -6.57 -9.33
CA GLY A 45 20.14 -6.76 -10.77
C GLY A 45 18.71 -6.99 -11.27
N GLY A 46 17.73 -7.09 -10.37
CA GLY A 46 16.30 -7.18 -10.70
C GLY A 46 15.80 -5.90 -11.35
N ARG A 47 14.89 -6.05 -12.32
CA ARG A 47 14.22 -4.93 -12.99
C ARG A 47 12.72 -5.07 -12.83
N SER A 48 12.06 -3.97 -12.50
CA SER A 48 10.61 -3.89 -12.61
C SER A 48 10.24 -3.55 -14.04
N ALA A 49 9.30 -4.29 -14.62
CA ALA A 49 8.68 -3.87 -15.87
C ALA A 49 7.77 -2.66 -15.62
N PRO A 50 7.56 -1.78 -16.63
CA PRO A 50 6.51 -0.76 -16.57
C PRO A 50 5.16 -1.42 -16.26
N HIS A 51 4.45 -0.86 -15.30
CA HIS A 51 3.11 -1.32 -14.94
C HIS A 51 2.19 -0.13 -14.70
N ARG A 52 0.89 -0.34 -14.91
CA ARG A 52 -0.13 0.67 -14.68
C ARG A 52 -0.93 0.31 -13.45
N THR A 53 -0.83 1.14 -12.42
CA THR A 53 -1.75 1.09 -11.30
C THR A 53 -3.05 1.77 -11.71
N SER A 54 -4.18 1.08 -11.56
CA SER A 54 -5.51 1.67 -11.73
C SER A 54 -6.20 1.72 -10.38
N THR A 55 -6.61 2.91 -9.97
CA THR A 55 -7.37 3.13 -8.73
C THR A 55 -8.72 3.70 -9.11
N THR A 56 -9.80 3.01 -8.76
CA THR A 56 -11.16 3.53 -8.90
C THR A 56 -11.52 4.26 -7.61
N ALA A 57 -11.80 5.56 -7.70
CA ALA A 57 -12.32 6.32 -6.56
C ALA A 57 -13.82 6.01 -6.40
N THR A 58 -14.25 5.62 -5.20
CA THR A 58 -15.67 5.61 -4.86
C THR A 58 -16.10 7.04 -4.59
N PRO A 59 -17.07 7.61 -5.31
CA PRO A 59 -17.55 8.96 -5.03
C PRO A 59 -18.16 8.98 -3.61
N ALA A 60 -17.71 9.92 -2.78
CA ALA A 60 -18.34 10.18 -1.51
C ALA A 60 -19.76 10.72 -1.76
N VAL A 61 -20.78 10.00 -1.30
CA VAL A 61 -22.15 10.51 -1.30
C VAL A 61 -22.19 11.69 -0.34
N ALA A 62 -22.35 12.91 -0.85
CA ALA A 62 -22.58 14.08 -0.01
C ALA A 62 -23.91 13.90 0.74
N PRO A 63 -23.98 14.16 2.06
CA PRO A 63 -25.23 14.07 2.79
C PRO A 63 -26.22 15.07 2.20
N VAL A 64 -27.40 14.58 1.81
CA VAL A 64 -28.53 15.44 1.41
C VAL A 64 -28.96 16.21 2.65
N ARG A 65 -28.94 17.54 2.54
CA ARG A 65 -29.30 18.46 3.63
C ARG A 65 -30.78 18.80 3.57
#